data_AF-A0A966BSC2-F1
#
_entry.id   AF-A0A966BSC2-F1
#
_cell.length_a   1.000
_cell.length_b   1.000
_cell.length_c   1.000
_cell.angle_alpha   90.00
_cell.angle_beta   90.00
_cell.angle_gamma   90.00
#
_symmetry.space_group_name_H-M   'P 1'
#
loop_
_entity.id
_entity.type
_entity.pdbx_description
1 polymer ?
#
loop_
_entity_poly.entity_id
_entity_poly.type
_entity_poly.pdbx_seq_one_letter_code
_entity_poly.pdbx_strand_id
1 'polypeptide(L)'
;MSDTERKRRFDALVRQYADDLFRFAVWLCRDHALANDLVQETFLRAWKAIDSLKESAAAKSWLITILRREYARTFERKVPPITDIDNVVV
;
A
#
# COMPACT_ATOMS: atom_id res chain seq x y z
N MET A 1 -16.05 -15.81 -2.70
CA MET A 1 -14.80 -16.61 -2.79
C MET A 1 -14.66 -17.37 -1.47
N SER A 2 -14.30 -18.67 -1.49
CA SER A 2 -14.00 -19.40 -0.24
C SER A 2 -12.79 -18.79 0.46
N ASP A 3 -12.74 -18.80 1.79
CA ASP A 3 -11.62 -18.24 2.57
C ASP A 3 -10.27 -18.88 2.17
N THR A 4 -10.27 -20.18 1.92
CA THR A 4 -9.10 -20.92 1.43
C THR A 4 -8.61 -20.41 0.07
N GLU A 5 -9.54 -20.10 -0.84
CA GLU A 5 -9.21 -19.59 -2.18
C GLU A 5 -8.68 -18.15 -2.10
N ARG A 6 -9.27 -17.33 -1.22
CA ARG A 6 -8.78 -15.98 -0.92
C ARG A 6 -7.34 -16.01 -0.45
N LYS A 7 -7.03 -16.90 0.50
CA LYS A 7 -5.68 -17.10 1.03
C LYS A 7 -4.70 -17.55 -0.07
N ARG A 8 -5.08 -18.54 -0.89
CA ARG A 8 -4.22 -19.02 -2.00
C ARG A 8 -3.89 -17.93 -3.01
N ARG A 9 -4.89 -17.16 -3.45
CA ARG A 9 -4.68 -16.05 -4.40
C ARG A 9 -3.77 -14.99 -3.80
N PHE A 10 -3.94 -14.67 -2.51
CA PHE A 10 -3.10 -13.71 -1.82
C PHE A 10 -1.65 -14.19 -1.69
N ASP A 11 -1.44 -15.44 -1.25
CA ASP A 11 -0.11 -16.03 -1.11
C ASP A 11 0.63 -16.04 -2.46
N ALA A 12 -0.08 -16.31 -3.56
CA ALA A 12 0.49 -16.24 -4.90
C ALA A 12 0.93 -14.82 -5.28
N LEU A 13 0.13 -13.81 -4.96
CA LEU A 13 0.49 -12.41 -5.19
C LEU A 13 1.72 -11.99 -4.39
N VAL A 14 1.79 -12.33 -3.11
CA VAL A 14 2.93 -12.00 -2.25
C VAL A 14 4.20 -12.65 -2.79
N ARG A 15 4.17 -13.96 -3.04
CA ARG A 15 5.32 -14.71 -3.57
C ARG A 15 5.81 -14.16 -4.90
N GLN A 16 4.91 -13.72 -5.77
CA GLN A 16 5.26 -13.25 -7.10
C GLN A 16 5.77 -11.79 -7.11
N TYR A 17 5.24 -10.91 -6.25
CA TYR A 17 5.43 -9.47 -6.41
C TYR A 17 6.11 -8.77 -5.23
N ALA A 18 6.39 -9.43 -4.11
CA ALA A 18 6.99 -8.78 -2.93
C ALA A 18 8.33 -8.09 -3.25
N ASP A 19 9.26 -8.80 -3.89
CA ASP A 19 10.58 -8.26 -4.23
C ASP A 19 10.49 -7.12 -5.24
N ASP A 20 9.64 -7.26 -6.25
CA ASP A 20 9.43 -6.25 -7.28
C ASP A 20 8.82 -4.96 -6.70
N LEU A 21 7.83 -5.10 -5.81
CA LEU A 21 7.23 -3.96 -5.10
C LEU A 21 8.24 -3.31 -4.17
N PHE A 22 9.08 -4.08 -3.47
CA PHE A 22 10.10 -3.55 -2.60
C PHE A 22 11.14 -2.74 -3.37
N ARG A 23 11.67 -3.27 -4.48
CA ARG A 23 12.60 -2.54 -5.35
C ARG A 23 11.98 -1.24 -5.87
N PHE A 24 10.72 -1.29 -6.30
CA PHE A 24 9.99 -0.11 -6.73
C PHE A 24 9.79 0.90 -5.59
N ALA A 25 9.45 0.44 -4.39
CA ALA A 25 9.27 1.27 -3.20
C ALA A 25 10.57 1.98 -2.82
N VAL A 26 11.70 1.25 -2.78
CA VAL A 26 13.03 1.83 -2.50
C VAL A 26 13.39 2.90 -3.53
N TRP A 27 13.14 2.64 -4.82
CA TRP A 27 13.34 3.65 -5.87
C TRP A 27 12.45 4.90 -5.66
N LEU A 28 11.21 4.69 -5.23
CA LEU A 28 10.21 5.74 -5.04
C LEU A 28 10.50 6.61 -3.81
N CYS A 29 10.73 6.02 -2.64
CA CYS A 29 10.85 6.74 -1.38
C CYS A 29 12.29 7.02 -0.93
N ARG A 30 13.28 6.37 -1.56
CA ARG A 30 14.72 6.48 -1.22
C ARG A 30 15.06 6.12 0.23
N ASP A 31 14.22 5.32 0.88
CA ASP A 31 14.37 4.89 2.27
C ASP A 31 13.94 3.41 2.39
N HIS A 32 14.85 2.54 2.86
CA HIS A 32 14.59 1.11 2.98
C HIS A 32 13.57 0.75 4.06
N ALA A 33 13.54 1.48 5.18
CA ALA A 33 12.58 1.24 6.26
C ALA A 33 11.19 1.63 5.78
N LEU A 34 11.05 2.83 5.20
CA LEU A 34 9.79 3.28 4.64
C LEU A 34 9.32 2.39 3.48
N ALA A 35 10.24 1.88 2.65
CA ALA A 35 9.90 0.94 1.58
C ALA A 35 9.30 -0.37 2.13
N ASN A 36 9.86 -0.92 3.21
CA ASN A 36 9.31 -2.10 3.87
C ASN A 36 7.89 -1.85 4.39
N ASP A 37 7.67 -0.72 5.03
CA ASP A 37 6.35 -0.34 5.56
C ASP A 37 5.32 -0.16 4.44
N LEU A 38 5.72 0.49 3.34
CA LEU A 38 4.86 0.68 2.17
C LEU A 38 4.44 -0.66 1.54
N VAL A 39 5.37 -1.61 1.41
CA VAL A 39 5.07 -2.95 0.86
C VAL A 39 4.11 -3.70 1.79
N GLN A 40 4.33 -3.64 3.11
CA GLN A 40 3.45 -4.27 4.08
C GLN A 40 2.03 -3.70 4.04
N GLU A 41 1.88 -2.37 4.10
CA GLU A 41 0.56 -1.72 4.01
C GLU A 41 -0.09 -1.99 2.65
N THR A 42 0.69 -2.04 1.57
CA THR A 42 0.20 -2.41 0.23
C THR A 42 -0.43 -3.79 0.24
N PHE A 43 0.24 -4.80 0.80
CA PHE A 43 -0.31 -6.14 0.89
C PHE A 43 -1.48 -6.24 1.87
N LEU A 44 -1.50 -5.47 2.96
CA LEU A 44 -2.64 -5.41 3.86
C LEU A 44 -3.89 -4.85 3.16
N ARG A 45 -3.72 -3.80 2.34
CA ARG A 45 -4.79 -3.23 1.50
C ARG A 45 -5.21 -4.20 0.39
N ALA A 46 -4.24 -4.85 -0.24
CA ALA A 46 -4.50 -5.86 -1.26
C ALA A 46 -5.29 -7.04 -0.70
N TRP A 47 -4.96 -7.52 0.52
CA TRP A 47 -5.72 -8.56 1.20
C TRP A 47 -7.19 -8.16 1.34
N LYS A 48 -7.48 -6.94 1.79
CA LYS A 48 -8.86 -6.44 1.96
C LYS A 48 -9.61 -6.33 0.64
N ALA A 49 -8.92 -5.95 -0.43
CA ALA A 49 -9.50 -5.69 -1.75
C ALA A 49 -9.32 -6.83 -2.77
N ILE A 50 -8.85 -8.01 -2.37
CA ILE A 50 -8.47 -9.08 -3.29
C ILE A 50 -9.62 -9.58 -4.17
N ASP A 51 -10.86 -9.51 -3.69
CA ASP A 51 -12.06 -9.85 -4.47
C ASP A 51 -12.29 -8.90 -5.66
N SER A 52 -11.71 -7.69 -5.63
CA SER A 52 -11.78 -6.72 -6.74
C SER A 52 -10.80 -7.04 -7.88
N LEU A 53 -9.80 -7.88 -7.64
CA LEU A 53 -8.83 -8.30 -8.65
C LEU A 53 -9.43 -9.42 -9.51
N LYS A 54 -10.01 -9.03 -10.65
CA LYS A 54 -10.64 -9.96 -11.61
C LYS A 54 -9.62 -10.67 -12.49
N GLU A 55 -8.59 -9.96 -12.94
CA GLU A 55 -7.61 -10.48 -13.90
C GLU A 55 -6.21 -10.57 -13.29
N SER A 56 -5.61 -11.76 -13.35
CA SER A 56 -4.25 -12.00 -12.84
C SER A 56 -3.19 -11.20 -13.60
N ALA A 57 -3.40 -10.91 -14.89
CA ALA A 57 -2.50 -10.10 -15.70
C ALA A 57 -2.39 -8.64 -15.20
N ALA A 58 -3.46 -8.12 -14.57
CA ALA A 58 -3.49 -6.78 -14.01
C ALA A 58 -2.90 -6.69 -12.59
N ALA A 59 -2.48 -7.81 -11.99
CA ALA A 59 -2.04 -7.87 -10.59
C ALA A 59 -0.89 -6.89 -10.29
N LYS A 60 0.12 -6.83 -11.15
CA LYS A 60 1.30 -5.96 -10.94
C LYS A 60 0.91 -4.48 -10.94
N SER A 61 0.18 -4.03 -11.96
CA SER A 61 -0.25 -2.62 -12.06
C SER A 61 -1.24 -2.24 -10.95
N TRP A 62 -2.10 -3.17 -10.55
CA TRP A 62 -3.01 -2.99 -9.41
C TRP A 62 -2.24 -2.80 -8.08
N LEU A 63 -1.26 -3.65 -7.78
CA LEU A 63 -0.43 -3.52 -6.59
C LEU A 63 0.40 -2.22 -6.59
N ILE A 64 0.98 -1.85 -7.73
CA ILE A 64 1.71 -0.57 -7.88
C ILE A 64 0.78 0.63 -7.63
N THR A 65 -0.48 0.54 -8.05
CA THR A 65 -1.48 1.59 -7.80
C THR A 65 -1.77 1.73 -6.31
N ILE A 66 -1.93 0.63 -5.59
CA ILE A 66 -2.10 0.64 -4.13
C ILE A 66 -0.87 1.27 -3.47
N LEU A 67 0.33 0.82 -3.84
CA LEU A 67 1.58 1.31 -3.26
C LEU A 67 1.77 2.82 -3.43
N ARG A 68 1.50 3.37 -4.63
CA ARG A 68 1.58 4.81 -4.87
C ARG A 68 0.59 5.61 -4.02
N ARG A 69 -0.61 5.07 -3.80
CA ARG A 69 -1.62 5.69 -2.91
C ARG A 69 -1.17 5.66 -1.46
N GLU A 70 -0.61 4.56 -0.99
CA GLU A 70 -0.07 4.49 0.38
C GLU A 70 1.11 5.44 0.56
N TYR A 71 1.99 5.56 -0.43
CA TYR A 71 3.06 6.55 -0.41
C TYR A 71 2.52 7.99 -0.36
N ALA A 72 1.51 8.33 -1.19
CA ALA A 72 0.88 9.64 -1.16
C ALA A 72 0.29 9.98 0.22
N ARG A 73 -0.36 9.02 0.90
CA ARG A 73 -0.88 9.21 2.27
C ARG A 73 0.19 9.55 3.29
N THR A 74 1.44 9.15 3.08
CA THR A 74 2.53 9.52 4.00
C THR A 74 2.80 11.03 4.01
N PHE A 75 2.42 11.74 2.95
CA PHE A 75 2.53 13.20 2.88
C PHE A 75 1.31 13.90 3.49
N GLU A 76 0.11 13.35 3.31
CA GLU A 76 -1.11 13.86 3.96
C GLU A 76 -0.98 13.84 5.49
N ARG A 77 -0.38 12.78 6.05
CA ARG A 77 -0.16 12.64 7.50
C ARG A 77 0.87 13.60 8.09
N LYS A 78 1.74 14.19 7.24
CA LYS A 78 2.79 15.13 7.68
C LYS A 78 2.31 16.58 7.70
N VAL A 79 1.12 16.87 7.17
CA VAL A 79 0.52 18.20 7.31
C VAL A 79 -0.08 18.30 8.72
N PRO A 80 0.51 19.08 9.64
CA PRO A 80 -0.10 19.29 10.94
C PRO A 80 -1.47 19.94 10.74
N PRO A 81 -2.48 19.57 11.55
CA PRO A 81 -3.79 20.20 11.47
C PRO A 81 -3.60 21.71 11.67
N ILE A 82 -4.07 22.50 10.71
CA ILE A 82 -4.15 23.94 10.86
C ILE A 82 -5.21 24.24 11.92
N THR A 83 -4.78 24.55 13.12
CA THR A 83 -5.66 25.13 14.14
C THR A 83 -5.67 26.63 13.93
N ASP A 84 -6.87 27.20 13.80
CA ASP A 84 -7.04 28.64 13.73
C ASP A 84 -6.54 29.27 15.05
N ILE A 85 -5.69 30.30 14.95
CA ILE A 85 -5.06 30.95 16.11
C ILE A 85 -6.15 31.55 17.03
N ASP A 86 -7.29 31.94 16.46
CA ASP A 86 -8.43 32.51 17.17
C ASP A 86 -9.16 31.51 18.10
N ASN A 87 -8.86 30.21 18.02
CA ASN A 87 -9.41 29.19 18.92
C ASN A 87 -8.49 28.84 20.10
N VAL A 88 -7.31 29.44 20.20
CA VAL A 88 -6.44 29.30 21.38
C VAL A 88 -6.90 30.33 22.42
N VAL A 89 -7.86 29.95 23.25
CA VAL A 89 -8.19 30.71 24.46
C VAL A 89 -6.97 30.62 25.38
N VAL A 90 -6.21 31.71 25.49
CA VAL A 90 -5.10 31.88 26.44
C VAL A 90 -5.64 32.14 27.84
#